data_AF-A0A7C6MKK5-F1
#
_entry.id   AF-A0A7C6MKK5-F1
#
_cell.length_a   1.000
_cell.length_b   1.000
_cell.length_c   1.000
_cell.angle_alpha   90.00
_cell.angle_beta   90.00
_cell.angle_gamma   90.00
#
_symmetry.space_group_name_H-M   'P 1'
#
loop_
_entity.id
_entity.type
_entity.pdbx_description
1 polymer ?
#
loop_
_entity_poly.entity_id
_entity_poly.type
_entity_poly.pdbx_seq_one_letter_code
_entity_poly.pdbx_strand_id
1 'polypeptide(L)'
;PNIMPNIEYKKRLEEQIRLIETVTTKYPITFIEGDYDNNLFLEQVKGLEKEPEGSTRCFKCYQLRLSTTAQLASTSNYDYFTTTLTVSPYKNANKINEIGKTLEKKYNIKYLYSDFKKRNGYKESIKLSEKYNLYRQQYCGCQFTPKEVK
;
A
#
# COMPACT_ATOMS: atom_id res chain seq x y z
N PRO A 1 7.94 -2.36 -1.98
CA PRO A 1 8.39 -2.54 -3.40
C PRO A 1 8.05 -1.36 -4.33
N ASN A 2 8.98 -1.10 -5.26
CA ASN A 2 8.86 -0.18 -6.41
C ASN A 2 8.34 1.23 -6.07
N ILE A 3 9.09 1.90 -5.19
CA ILE A 3 8.95 3.33 -4.94
C ILE A 3 10.26 3.96 -5.42
N MET A 4 10.20 4.63 -6.56
CA MET A 4 11.34 5.20 -7.27
C MET A 4 11.13 6.70 -7.46
N PRO A 5 12.21 7.51 -7.35
CA PRO A 5 13.58 7.14 -6.97
C PRO A 5 13.70 6.75 -5.48
N ASN A 6 14.83 6.18 -5.06
CA ASN A 6 15.07 5.78 -3.66
C ASN A 6 14.82 6.91 -2.63
N ILE A 7 15.07 8.17 -3.02
CA ILE A 7 14.76 9.32 -2.15
C ILE A 7 13.25 9.44 -1.84
N GLU A 8 12.37 9.05 -2.77
CA GLU A 8 10.93 8.98 -2.53
C GLU A 8 10.59 7.88 -1.52
N TYR A 9 11.27 6.72 -1.61
CA TYR A 9 11.09 5.63 -0.65
C TYR A 9 11.44 6.09 0.77
N LYS A 10 12.63 6.67 0.94
CA LYS A 10 13.10 7.19 2.24
C LYS A 10 12.16 8.24 2.82
N LYS A 11 11.72 9.20 2.00
CA LYS A 11 10.74 10.21 2.44
C LYS A 11 9.44 9.60 2.97
N ARG A 12 8.88 8.62 2.25
CA ARG A 12 7.63 7.94 2.68
C ARG A 12 7.84 7.09 3.93
N LEU A 13 9.02 6.48 4.08
CA LEU A 13 9.40 5.71 5.27
C LEU A 13 9.51 6.62 6.50
N GLU A 14 10.31 7.68 6.41
CA GLU A 14 10.49 8.67 7.47
C GLU A 14 9.15 9.30 7.88
N GLU A 15 8.29 9.61 6.90
CA GLU A 15 6.97 10.16 7.17
C GLU A 15 6.05 9.18 7.92
N GLN A 16 6.11 7.90 7.56
CA GLN A 16 5.33 6.87 8.25
C GLN A 16 5.76 6.72 9.72
N ILE A 17 7.07 6.78 9.98
CA ILE A 17 7.64 6.74 11.34
C ILE A 17 7.20 7.97 12.12
N ARG A 18 7.39 9.18 11.55
CA ARG A 18 6.98 10.45 12.17
C ARG A 18 5.49 10.48 12.52
N LEU A 19 4.62 9.96 11.63
CA LEU A 19 3.19 9.88 11.91
C LEU A 19 2.90 8.97 13.10
N ILE A 20 3.54 7.79 13.17
CA ILE A 20 3.35 6.84 14.27
C ILE A 20 3.76 7.45 15.61
N GLU A 21 4.85 8.23 15.65
CA GLU A 21 5.32 8.91 16.86
C GLU A 21 4.41 10.06 17.32
N THR A 22 3.67 10.68 16.40
CA THR A 22 2.86 11.88 16.68
C THR A 22 1.38 11.57 16.91
N VAL A 23 0.87 10.45 16.41
CA VAL A 23 -0.55 10.11 16.51
C VAL A 23 -0.90 9.50 17.86
N THR A 24 -1.86 10.10 18.56
CA THR A 24 -2.46 9.48 19.74
C THR A 24 -3.47 8.42 19.31
N THR A 25 -3.24 7.18 19.72
CA THR A 25 -4.09 6.03 19.41
C THR A 25 -4.49 5.27 20.66
N LYS A 26 -5.64 4.57 20.60
CA LYS A 26 -6.12 3.75 21.72
C LYS A 26 -5.17 2.58 22.04
N TYR A 27 -4.53 2.03 21.01
CA TYR A 27 -3.62 0.90 21.11
C TYR A 27 -2.28 1.28 20.46
N PRO A 28 -1.14 0.82 21.00
CA PRO A 28 0.18 1.14 20.46
C PRO A 28 0.33 0.64 19.02
N ILE A 29 1.00 1.44 18.19
CA ILE A 29 1.34 1.06 16.82
C ILE A 29 2.80 0.63 16.79
N THR A 30 3.06 -0.59 16.34
CA THR A 30 4.42 -1.08 16.03
C THR A 30 4.70 -0.91 14.55
N PHE A 31 5.95 -0.59 14.20
CA PHE A 31 6.40 -0.48 12.82
C PHE A 31 7.38 -1.59 12.47
N ILE A 32 7.18 -2.20 11.30
CA ILE A 32 8.10 -3.16 10.70
C ILE A 32 8.39 -2.65 9.29
N GLU A 33 9.65 -2.28 9.04
CA GLU A 33 10.07 -1.93 7.69
C GLU A 33 10.07 -3.17 6.80
N GLY A 34 9.49 -3.06 5.60
CA GLY A 34 9.51 -4.13 4.62
C GLY A 34 10.70 -4.02 3.68
N ASP A 35 11.14 -5.14 3.11
CA ASP A 35 12.27 -5.16 2.19
C ASP A 35 12.05 -4.22 0.98
N TYR A 36 13.04 -3.37 0.73
CA TYR A 36 13.10 -2.55 -0.46
C TYR A 36 13.74 -3.32 -1.63
N ASP A 37 13.02 -4.32 -2.13
CA ASP A 37 13.44 -5.09 -3.31
C ASP A 37 12.69 -4.61 -4.56
N ASN A 38 13.37 -3.85 -5.41
CA ASN A 38 12.83 -3.47 -6.71
C ASN A 38 12.95 -4.59 -7.74
N ASN A 39 13.98 -5.45 -7.66
CA ASN A 39 14.20 -6.52 -8.63
C ASN A 39 13.06 -7.52 -8.60
N LEU A 40 12.62 -7.92 -7.40
CA LEU A 40 11.45 -8.78 -7.24
C LEU A 40 10.20 -8.17 -7.92
N PHE A 41 10.01 -6.86 -7.83
CA PHE A 41 8.92 -6.22 -8.55
C PHE A 41 9.10 -6.30 -10.08
N LEU A 42 10.31 -6.03 -10.59
CA LEU A 42 10.60 -6.08 -12.04
C LEU A 42 10.35 -7.47 -12.61
N GLU A 43 10.75 -8.52 -11.89
CA GLU A 43 10.48 -9.91 -12.28
C GLU A 43 8.98 -10.18 -12.38
N GLN A 44 8.19 -9.72 -11.40
CA GLN A 44 6.74 -9.95 -11.37
C GLN A 44 5.96 -9.19 -12.46
N VAL A 45 6.55 -8.16 -13.05
CA VAL A 45 5.90 -7.33 -14.08
C VAL A 45 6.56 -7.41 -15.46
N LYS A 46 7.50 -8.34 -15.65
CA LYS A 46 8.16 -8.58 -16.93
C LYS A 46 7.11 -8.83 -18.03
N GLY A 47 7.18 -8.08 -19.13
CA GLY A 47 6.22 -8.10 -20.23
C GLY A 47 4.95 -7.26 -20.00
N LEU A 48 4.81 -6.62 -18.83
CA LEU A 48 3.71 -5.72 -18.48
C LEU A 48 4.18 -4.26 -18.33
N GLU A 49 5.37 -3.91 -18.83
CA GLU A 49 5.99 -2.61 -18.61
C GLU A 49 5.17 -1.48 -19.25
N LYS A 50 4.55 -1.76 -20.40
CA LYS A 50 3.76 -0.79 -21.20
C LYS A 50 2.30 -0.68 -20.77
N GLU A 51 1.84 -1.52 -19.84
CA GLU A 51 0.49 -1.48 -19.32
C GLU A 51 0.19 -0.12 -18.64
N PRO A 52 -1.03 0.43 -18.75
CA PRO A 52 -1.37 1.68 -18.08
C PRO A 52 -1.42 1.53 -16.55
N GLU A 53 -1.34 2.66 -15.83
CA GLU A 53 -1.60 2.63 -14.39
C GLU A 53 -3.05 2.19 -14.10
N GLY A 54 -3.22 1.36 -13.08
CA GLY A 54 -4.52 0.81 -12.69
C GLY A 54 -4.89 -0.51 -13.38
N SER A 55 -4.07 -1.04 -14.28
CA SER A 55 -4.29 -2.32 -14.96
C SER A 55 -3.48 -3.48 -14.35
N THR A 56 -3.29 -4.55 -15.13
CA THR A 56 -2.61 -5.81 -14.78
C THR A 56 -1.25 -5.62 -14.11
N ARG A 57 -0.44 -4.65 -14.55
CA ARG A 57 0.83 -4.32 -13.87
C ARG A 57 0.61 -3.91 -12.41
N CYS A 58 -0.38 -3.06 -12.15
CA CYS A 58 -0.71 -2.65 -10.79
C CYS A 58 -1.27 -3.81 -9.96
N PHE A 59 -1.98 -4.76 -10.57
CA PHE A 59 -2.49 -5.93 -9.85
C PHE A 59 -1.35 -6.84 -9.35
N LYS A 60 -0.28 -6.99 -10.15
CA LYS A 60 0.95 -7.67 -9.69
C LYS A 60 1.62 -6.93 -8.53
N CYS A 61 1.65 -5.60 -8.55
CA CYS A 61 2.14 -4.80 -7.43
C CYS A 61 1.31 -4.99 -6.15
N TYR A 62 -0.03 -5.00 -6.27
CA TYR A 62 -0.92 -5.23 -5.13
C TYR A 62 -0.73 -6.64 -4.56
N GLN A 63 -0.66 -7.64 -5.43
CA GLN A 63 -0.39 -9.03 -5.06
C GLN A 63 0.92 -9.15 -4.30
N LEU A 64 2.01 -8.58 -4.83
CA LEU A 64 3.32 -8.62 -4.17
C LEU A 64 3.25 -8.02 -2.76
N ARG A 65 2.72 -6.80 -2.63
CA ARG A 65 2.60 -6.10 -1.35
C ARG A 65 1.75 -6.89 -0.34
N LEU A 66 0.56 -7.33 -0.75
CA LEU A 66 -0.35 -8.05 0.14
C LEU A 66 0.15 -9.44 0.49
N SER A 67 0.88 -10.12 -0.40
CA SER A 67 1.42 -11.46 -0.11
C SER A 67 2.45 -11.40 1.02
N THR A 68 3.37 -10.42 0.97
CA THR A 68 4.34 -10.19 2.04
C THR A 68 3.64 -9.85 3.36
N THR A 69 2.63 -8.98 3.34
CA THR A 69 1.86 -8.63 4.55
C THR A 69 1.09 -9.83 5.11
N ALA A 70 0.42 -10.62 4.27
CA ALA A 70 -0.34 -11.79 4.70
C ALA A 70 0.55 -12.88 5.30
N GLN A 71 1.71 -13.13 4.67
CA GLN A 71 2.69 -14.08 5.18
C GLN A 71 3.20 -13.65 6.56
N LEU A 72 3.66 -12.39 6.70
CA LEU A 72 4.14 -11.86 7.98
C LEU A 72 3.06 -11.93 9.05
N ALA A 73 1.83 -11.52 8.70
CA ALA A 73 0.73 -11.50 9.64
C ALA A 73 0.37 -12.92 10.13
N SER A 74 0.41 -13.91 9.24
CA SER A 74 0.20 -15.33 9.56
C SER A 74 1.31 -15.90 10.45
N THR A 75 2.58 -15.68 10.11
CA THR A 75 3.71 -16.19 10.90
C THR A 75 3.88 -15.52 12.26
N SER A 76 3.37 -14.30 12.41
CA SER A 76 3.45 -13.51 13.64
C SER A 76 2.15 -13.54 14.46
N ASN A 77 1.20 -14.43 14.13
CA ASN A 77 -0.06 -14.63 14.86
C ASN A 77 -0.95 -13.38 14.99
N TYR A 78 -1.00 -12.54 13.97
CA TYR A 78 -1.98 -11.44 13.92
C TYR A 78 -3.37 -11.96 13.54
N ASP A 79 -4.42 -11.31 14.04
CA ASP A 79 -5.81 -11.70 13.75
C ASP A 79 -6.23 -11.41 12.30
N TYR A 80 -5.73 -10.30 11.74
CA TYR A 80 -6.11 -9.79 10.43
C TYR A 80 -4.94 -9.13 9.69
N PHE A 81 -5.01 -9.11 8.37
CA PHE A 81 -4.20 -8.23 7.52
C PHE A 81 -5.08 -7.35 6.62
N THR A 82 -4.57 -6.20 6.20
CA THR A 82 -5.27 -5.27 5.29
C THR A 82 -4.29 -4.34 4.57
N THR A 83 -4.82 -3.38 3.81
CA THR A 83 -4.01 -2.35 3.15
C THR A 83 -4.71 -0.99 3.11
N THR A 84 -3.93 0.07 3.23
CA THR A 84 -4.37 1.46 3.03
C THR A 84 -4.58 1.81 1.57
N LEU A 85 -4.16 0.97 0.61
CA LEU A 85 -4.30 1.24 -0.84
C LEU A 85 -5.76 1.55 -1.24
N THR A 86 -6.75 1.03 -0.51
CA THR A 86 -8.18 1.22 -0.79
C THR A 86 -8.71 2.62 -0.45
N VAL A 87 -7.91 3.47 0.21
CA VAL A 87 -8.25 4.88 0.47
C VAL A 87 -8.06 5.76 -0.77
N SER A 88 -7.19 5.35 -1.70
CA SER A 88 -6.89 6.15 -2.89
C SER A 88 -8.01 6.05 -3.92
N PRO A 89 -8.45 7.18 -4.51
CA PRO A 89 -9.48 7.17 -5.55
C PRO A 89 -9.00 6.49 -6.84
N TYR A 90 -7.67 6.42 -7.05
CA TYR A 90 -7.05 5.86 -8.25
C TYR A 90 -6.80 4.35 -8.17
N LYS A 91 -7.09 3.70 -7.03
CA LYS A 91 -6.80 2.28 -6.83
C LYS A 91 -8.08 1.46 -6.89
N ASN A 92 -8.00 0.33 -7.59
CA ASN A 92 -9.13 -0.58 -7.77
C ASN A 92 -9.33 -1.43 -6.49
N ALA A 93 -10.18 -0.94 -5.59
CA ALA A 93 -10.49 -1.61 -4.32
C ALA A 93 -11.13 -2.99 -4.52
N ASN A 94 -11.94 -3.19 -5.57
CA ASN A 94 -12.51 -4.52 -5.86
C ASN A 94 -11.40 -5.53 -6.16
N LYS A 95 -10.43 -5.15 -6.99
CA LYS A 95 -9.30 -6.03 -7.31
C LYS A 95 -8.38 -6.27 -6.12
N ILE A 96 -8.16 -5.24 -5.29
CA ILE A 96 -7.39 -5.37 -4.04
C ILE A 96 -8.08 -6.37 -3.09
N ASN A 97 -9.41 -6.27 -2.93
CA ASN A 97 -10.18 -7.17 -2.08
C ASN A 97 -10.24 -8.60 -2.64
N GLU A 98 -10.29 -8.78 -3.96
CA GLU A 98 -10.18 -10.10 -4.61
C GLU A 98 -8.83 -10.77 -4.32
N ILE A 99 -7.73 -10.00 -4.42
CA ILE A 99 -6.39 -10.44 -4.05
C ILE A 99 -6.33 -10.81 -2.56
N GLY A 100 -6.84 -9.93 -1.68
CA GLY A 100 -6.91 -10.18 -0.25
C GLY A 100 -7.65 -11.47 0.10
N LYS A 101 -8.81 -11.73 -0.52
CA LYS A 101 -9.57 -12.99 -0.39
C LYS A 101 -8.77 -14.23 -0.79
N THR A 102 -8.00 -14.13 -1.87
CA THR A 102 -7.15 -15.23 -2.34
C THR A 102 -6.05 -15.52 -1.32
N LEU A 103 -5.45 -14.47 -0.77
CA LEU A 103 -4.37 -14.56 0.20
C LEU A 103 -4.83 -15.00 1.59
N GLU A 104 -6.04 -14.62 2.00
CA GLU A 104 -6.69 -15.07 3.23
C GLU A 104 -6.74 -16.60 3.28
N LYS A 105 -7.15 -17.23 2.17
CA LYS A 105 -7.17 -18.69 2.05
C LYS A 105 -5.77 -19.28 2.00
N LYS A 106 -4.85 -18.66 1.23
CA LYS A 106 -3.49 -19.18 1.03
C LYS A 106 -2.67 -19.22 2.32
N TYR A 107 -2.76 -18.17 3.13
CA TYR A 107 -1.94 -18.00 4.35
C TYR A 107 -2.72 -18.30 5.64
N ASN A 108 -3.99 -18.74 5.53
CA ASN A 108 -4.86 -19.04 6.67
C ASN A 108 -4.94 -17.89 7.70
N ILE A 109 -5.15 -16.66 7.21
CA ILE A 109 -5.28 -15.45 8.05
C ILE A 109 -6.39 -14.56 7.50
N LYS A 110 -7.20 -13.98 8.38
CA LYS A 110 -8.36 -13.19 7.94
C LYS A 110 -7.93 -11.91 7.24
N TYR A 111 -8.61 -11.57 6.15
CA TYR A 111 -8.43 -10.31 5.45
C TYR A 111 -9.51 -9.32 5.89
N LEU A 112 -9.11 -8.15 6.37
CA LEU A 112 -10.05 -7.06 6.60
C LEU A 112 -10.35 -6.36 5.27
N TYR A 113 -11.44 -6.79 4.66
CA TYR A 113 -12.01 -6.18 3.45
C TYR A 113 -12.30 -4.71 3.68
N SER A 114 -11.83 -3.86 2.77
CA SER A 114 -12.02 -2.42 2.91
C SER A 114 -12.19 -1.71 1.57
N ASP A 115 -12.92 -0.60 1.63
CA ASP A 115 -12.99 0.39 0.57
C ASP A 115 -12.96 1.76 1.25
N PHE A 116 -11.80 2.08 1.83
CA PHE A 116 -11.66 3.23 2.74
C PHE A 116 -11.97 4.58 2.08
N LYS A 117 -12.07 4.67 0.76
CA LYS A 117 -12.53 5.91 0.08
C LYS A 117 -14.04 6.14 0.18
N LYS A 118 -14.86 5.11 0.43
CA LYS A 118 -16.33 5.24 0.57
C LYS A 118 -16.70 5.99 1.85
N ARG A 119 -17.95 6.43 1.95
CA ARG A 119 -18.51 7.14 3.12
C ARG A 119 -17.66 8.34 3.55
N ASN A 120 -17.24 9.15 2.59
CA ASN A 120 -16.34 10.31 2.78
C ASN A 120 -14.93 9.97 3.31
N GLY A 121 -14.52 8.70 3.37
CA GLY A 121 -13.20 8.36 3.92
C GLY A 121 -12.02 8.94 3.13
N TYR A 122 -12.16 9.16 1.81
CA TYR A 122 -11.14 9.92 1.06
C TYR A 122 -11.06 11.38 1.52
N LYS A 123 -12.20 12.06 1.70
CA LYS A 123 -12.23 13.44 2.22
C LYS A 123 -11.66 13.52 3.63
N GLU A 124 -11.97 12.54 4.47
CA GLU A 124 -11.42 12.46 5.82
C GLU A 124 -9.91 12.24 5.80
N SER A 125 -9.39 11.44 4.86
CA SER A 125 -7.94 11.29 4.68
C SER A 125 -7.24 12.61 4.34
N ILE A 126 -7.91 13.53 3.63
CA ILE A 126 -7.36 14.86 3.32
C ILE A 126 -7.27 15.69 4.60
N LYS A 127 -8.35 15.77 5.38
CA LYS A 127 -8.36 16.50 6.66
C LYS A 127 -7.32 15.97 7.64
N LEU A 128 -7.17 14.65 7.72
CA LEU A 128 -6.15 14.02 8.56
C LEU A 128 -4.74 14.35 8.05
N SER A 129 -4.52 14.37 6.73
CA SER A 129 -3.25 14.82 6.19
C SER A 129 -2.94 16.27 6.54
N GLU A 130 -3.91 17.18 6.46
CA GLU A 130 -3.70 18.57 6.87
C GLU A 130 -3.40 18.66 8.38
N LYS A 131 -4.19 17.97 9.21
CA LYS A 131 -4.03 17.95 10.67
C LYS A 131 -2.64 17.49 11.11
N TYR A 132 -2.10 16.45 10.47
CA TYR A 132 -0.80 15.89 10.84
C TYR A 132 0.35 16.43 9.97
N ASN A 133 0.08 17.42 9.12
CA ASN A 133 1.01 17.96 8.13
C ASN A 133 1.70 16.86 7.32
N LEU A 134 0.90 15.92 6.81
CA LEU A 134 1.42 14.72 6.15
C LEU A 134 2.07 15.05 4.81
N TYR A 135 3.24 14.48 4.55
CA TYR A 135 3.76 14.41 3.19
C TYR A 135 2.78 13.62 2.31
N ARG A 136 2.22 14.30 1.29
CA ARG A 136 1.31 13.70 0.32
C ARG A 136 2.01 13.50 -1.00
N GLN A 137 2.25 12.24 -1.35
CA GLN A 137 2.75 11.89 -2.67
C GLN A 137 1.75 12.30 -3.76
N GLN A 138 2.27 12.82 -4.88
CA GLN A 138 1.44 13.19 -6.03
C GLN A 138 1.33 12.06 -7.07
N TYR A 139 2.15 11.02 -6.96
CA TYR A 139 2.23 9.89 -7.90
C TYR A 139 2.45 8.56 -7.17
N CYS A 140 2.22 7.45 -7.87
CA CYS A 140 2.30 6.11 -7.28
C CYS A 140 3.69 5.76 -6.71
N GLY A 141 4.77 6.26 -7.33
CA GLY A 141 6.15 5.84 -7.07
C GLY A 141 6.65 4.72 -7.98
N CYS A 142 5.77 4.14 -8.82
CA CYS A 142 6.17 3.10 -9.76
C CYS A 142 7.08 3.68 -10.84
N GLN A 143 8.21 3.01 -11.15
CA GLN A 143 9.15 3.49 -12.17
C GLN A 143 8.55 3.63 -13.58
N PHE A 144 7.45 2.91 -13.85
CA PHE A 144 6.71 2.96 -15.11
C PHE A 144 5.54 3.96 -15.10
N THR A 145 5.31 4.65 -13.98
CA THR A 145 4.36 5.76 -13.91
C THR A 145 5.11 7.07 -14.21
N PRO A 146 4.63 7.92 -15.12
CA PRO A 146 5.22 9.24 -15.36
C PRO A 146 5.29 10.05 -14.05
N LYS A 147 6.41 10.74 -13.81
CA LYS A 147 6.55 11.66 -12.67
C LYS A 147 5.72 12.93 -12.84
N GLU A 148 5.29 13.21 -14.07
CA GLU A 148 4.39 14.30 -14.40
C GLU A 148 2.97 13.88 -14.05
N VAL A 149 2.49 14.47 -12.96
CA VAL A 149 1.08 14.46 -12.58
C VAL A 149 0.40 15.48 -13.47
N LYS A 150 -0.68 15.07 -14.15
CA LYS A 150 -1.59 16.00 -14.84
C LYS A 150 -2.17 17.01 -13.86
#